data_AF-A0A831XKJ7-F1
#
_entry.id   AF-A0A831XKJ7-F1
#
_cell.length_a   1.000
_cell.length_b   1.000
_cell.length_c   1.000
_cell.angle_alpha   90.00
_cell.angle_beta   90.00
_cell.angle_gamma   90.00
#
_symmetry.space_group_name_H-M   'P 1'
#
loop_
_entity.id
_entity.type
_entity.pdbx_description
1 polymer ?
#
loop_
_entity_poly.entity_id
_entity_poly.type
_entity_poly.pdbx_seq_one_letter_code
_entity_poly.pdbx_strand_id
1 'polypeptide(L)'
;MQELAKIATVRRIAGTRPTGLSRRTKREILSFHLFTLPWLLGFIFLSVIPLLLGLATSFTDYDGLNLPYLRFMGLQNYQRAFNSPDFWVSLGNSAKYAVISVPVGLTLSLLLAVMLNQPIAGRDLFRVLYYIPSILPIAGAARAWS
;
A
#
# COMPACT_ATOMS: atom_id res chain seq x y z
N MET A 1 42.11 -33.26 -35.67
CA MET A 1 40.91 -34.07 -35.97
C MET A 1 39.90 -34.15 -34.80
N GLN A 2 40.28 -34.05 -33.52
CA GLN A 2 39.33 -34.09 -32.39
C GLN A 2 38.56 -32.77 -32.13
N GLU A 3 39.11 -31.62 -32.51
CA GLU A 3 38.46 -30.30 -32.36
C GLU A 3 37.20 -30.15 -33.25
N LEU A 4 37.18 -30.74 -34.44
CA LEU A 4 36.05 -30.62 -35.38
C LEU A 4 34.79 -31.37 -34.90
N ALA A 5 34.95 -32.41 -34.08
CA ALA A 5 33.83 -33.16 -33.51
C ALA A 5 33.10 -32.38 -32.40
N LYS A 6 33.83 -31.57 -31.60
CA LYS A 6 33.24 -30.70 -30.57
C LYS A 6 32.36 -29.60 -31.17
N ILE A 7 32.76 -29.05 -32.32
CA ILE A 7 32.03 -27.97 -32.99
C ILE A 7 30.67 -28.47 -33.52
N ALA A 8 30.57 -29.74 -33.93
CA ALA A 8 29.32 -30.34 -34.38
C ALA A 8 28.31 -30.58 -33.24
N THR A 9 28.78 -30.88 -32.02
CA THR A 9 27.92 -31.13 -30.86
C THR A 9 27.28 -29.86 -30.30
N VAL A 10 27.98 -28.72 -30.38
CA VAL A 10 27.46 -27.43 -29.87
C VAL A 10 26.32 -26.87 -30.74
N ARG A 11 26.24 -27.26 -32.02
CA ARG A 11 25.22 -26.74 -32.96
C ARG A 11 23.83 -27.36 -32.78
N ARG A 12 23.65 -28.35 -31.89
CA ARG A 12 22.38 -29.09 -31.72
C ARG A 12 21.43 -28.49 -30.66
N ILE A 13 21.73 -27.31 -30.13
CA ILE A 13 20.87 -26.59 -29.16
C ILE A 13 20.18 -25.38 -29.81
N ALA A 14 19.90 -25.45 -31.11
CA ALA A 14 18.87 -24.59 -31.71
C ALA A 14 17.49 -25.14 -31.31
N GLY A 15 17.16 -25.01 -30.02
CA GLY A 15 15.85 -25.34 -29.49
C GLY A 15 14.81 -24.53 -30.23
N THR A 16 13.91 -25.21 -30.94
CA THR A 16 12.69 -24.62 -31.46
C THR A 16 11.93 -24.07 -30.26
N ARG A 17 11.96 -22.74 -30.07
CA ARG A 17 11.06 -22.10 -29.11
C ARG A 17 9.65 -22.43 -29.58
N PRO A 18 8.82 -23.13 -28.78
CA PRO A 18 7.44 -23.39 -29.17
C PRO A 18 6.78 -22.02 -29.40
N THR A 19 6.33 -21.79 -30.63
CA THR A 19 5.75 -20.52 -31.11
C THR A 19 4.34 -20.29 -30.56
N GLY A 20 3.89 -21.10 -29.59
CA GLY A 20 2.59 -20.99 -28.94
C GLY A 20 2.62 -21.46 -27.49
N LEU A 21 1.78 -20.84 -26.67
CA LEU A 21 1.58 -21.23 -25.28
C LEU A 21 1.05 -22.67 -25.20
N SER A 22 1.80 -23.55 -24.53
CA SER A 22 1.35 -24.92 -24.23
C SER A 22 0.01 -24.89 -23.47
N ARG A 23 -0.85 -25.88 -23.69
CA ARG A 23 -2.14 -26.01 -22.95
C ARG A 23 -1.95 -25.94 -21.44
N ARG A 24 -0.81 -26.44 -20.95
CA ARG A 24 -0.41 -26.35 -19.53
C ARG A 24 -0.17 -24.90 -19.10
N THR A 25 0.60 -24.13 -19.87
CA THR A 25 0.86 -22.70 -19.61
C THR A 25 -0.43 -21.88 -19.67
N LYS A 26 -1.33 -22.16 -20.63
CA LYS A 26 -2.64 -21.48 -20.70
C LYS A 26 -3.49 -21.75 -19.46
N ARG A 27 -3.48 -22.99 -18.94
CA ARG A 27 -4.21 -23.36 -17.72
C ARG A 27 -3.59 -22.72 -16.48
N GLU A 28 -2.26 -22.65 -16.38
CA GLU A 28 -1.56 -21.97 -15.29
C GLU A 28 -1.86 -20.46 -15.29
N ILE A 29 -1.87 -19.82 -16.45
CA ILE A 29 -2.26 -18.40 -16.60
C ILE A 29 -3.71 -18.19 -16.18
N LEU A 30 -4.64 -19.06 -16.62
CA LEU A 30 -6.06 -18.94 -16.25
C LEU A 30 -6.27 -19.09 -14.74
N SER A 31 -5.61 -20.08 -14.11
CA SER A 31 -5.66 -20.26 -12.67
C SER A 31 -5.12 -19.04 -11.94
N PHE A 32 -3.98 -18.49 -12.36
CA PHE A 32 -3.42 -17.27 -11.78
C PHE A 32 -4.43 -16.11 -11.82
N HIS A 33 -5.03 -15.86 -12.99
CA HIS A 33 -6.01 -14.78 -13.13
C HIS A 33 -7.24 -15.00 -12.24
N LEU A 34 -7.77 -16.21 -12.17
CA LEU A 34 -8.93 -16.53 -11.32
C LEU A 34 -8.63 -16.37 -9.83
N PHE A 35 -7.41 -16.67 -9.38
CA PHE A 35 -7.01 -16.47 -7.99
C PHE A 35 -6.74 -15.00 -7.65
N THR A 36 -6.22 -14.21 -8.59
CA THR A 36 -5.96 -12.78 -8.38
C THR A 36 -7.21 -11.92 -8.55
N LEU A 37 -8.22 -12.38 -9.32
CA LEU A 37 -9.43 -11.62 -9.63
C LEU A 37 -10.18 -11.12 -8.39
N PRO A 38 -10.47 -11.94 -7.36
CA PRO A 38 -11.25 -11.50 -6.21
C PRO A 38 -10.57 -10.36 -5.44
N TRP A 39 -9.24 -10.43 -5.31
CA TRP A 39 -8.45 -9.37 -4.68
C TRP A 39 -8.47 -8.09 -5.52
N LEU A 40 -8.29 -8.20 -6.85
CA LEU A 40 -8.35 -7.06 -7.76
C LEU A 40 -9.72 -6.40 -7.77
N LEU A 41 -10.79 -7.20 -7.79
CA LEU A 41 -12.16 -6.68 -7.71
C LEU A 41 -12.37 -5.94 -6.39
N GLY A 42 -11.96 -6.53 -5.26
CA GLY A 42 -12.01 -5.85 -3.96
C GLY A 42 -11.26 -4.52 -3.96
N PHE A 43 -10.03 -4.48 -4.48
CA PHE A 43 -9.24 -3.26 -4.61
C PHE A 43 -9.94 -2.21 -5.49
N ILE A 44 -10.50 -2.61 -6.64
CA ILE A 44 -11.18 -1.68 -7.54
C ILE A 44 -12.45 -1.14 -6.88
N PHE A 45 -13.33 -2.00 -6.38
CA PHE A 45 -14.62 -1.58 -5.84
C PHE A 45 -14.51 -0.83 -4.51
N LEU A 46 -13.60 -1.24 -3.63
CA LEU A 46 -13.50 -0.70 -2.27
C LEU A 46 -12.43 0.40 -2.14
N SER A 47 -11.53 0.55 -3.10
CA SER A 47 -10.48 1.57 -3.04
C SER A 47 -10.50 2.50 -4.25
N VAL A 48 -10.45 1.96 -5.48
CA VAL A 48 -10.34 2.80 -6.68
C VAL A 48 -11.62 3.59 -6.96
N ILE A 49 -12.78 2.96 -6.90
CA ILE A 49 -14.08 3.63 -7.11
C ILE A 49 -14.29 4.79 -6.11
N PRO A 50 -14.21 4.59 -4.77
CA PRO A 50 -14.42 5.70 -3.84
C PRO A 50 -13.35 6.79 -3.97
N LEU A 51 -12.10 6.44 -4.33
CA LEU A 51 -11.07 7.43 -4.63
C LEU A 51 -11.44 8.30 -5.83
N LEU A 52 -11.90 7.69 -6.93
CA LEU A 52 -12.34 8.41 -8.13
C LEU A 52 -13.59 9.25 -7.86
N LEU A 53 -14.53 8.75 -7.06
CA LEU A 53 -15.71 9.52 -6.65
C LEU A 53 -15.32 10.73 -5.80
N GLY A 54 -14.43 10.56 -4.82
CA GLY A 54 -13.91 11.66 -4.00
C GLY A 54 -13.13 12.70 -4.82
N LEU A 55 -12.39 12.24 -5.84
CA LEU A 55 -11.72 13.13 -6.78
C LEU A 55 -12.72 13.84 -7.70
N ALA A 56 -13.78 13.17 -8.15
CA ALA A 56 -14.81 13.81 -8.96
C ALA A 56 -15.56 14.89 -8.15
N THR A 57 -15.89 14.59 -6.89
CA THR A 57 -16.58 15.54 -6.01
C THR A 57 -15.71 16.71 -5.58
N SER A 58 -14.37 16.59 -5.58
CA SER A 58 -13.48 17.72 -5.27
C SER A 58 -13.55 18.86 -6.30
N PHE A 59 -13.98 18.58 -7.54
CA PHE A 59 -14.24 19.59 -8.57
C PHE A 59 -15.67 20.15 -8.52
N THR A 60 -16.49 19.66 -7.60
CA THR A 60 -17.88 20.09 -7.41
C THR A 60 -18.09 20.80 -6.08
N ASP A 61 -19.19 21.53 -5.94
CA ASP A 61 -19.63 22.10 -4.67
C ASP A 61 -20.34 21.02 -3.82
N TYR A 62 -19.67 19.92 -3.48
CA TYR A 62 -20.30 18.84 -2.71
C TYR A 62 -20.20 19.09 -1.20
N ASP A 63 -21.32 19.20 -0.51
CA ASP A 63 -21.39 19.42 0.96
C ASP A 63 -21.81 18.16 1.75
N GLY A 64 -22.05 17.05 1.06
CA GLY A 64 -22.49 15.78 1.66
C GLY A 64 -24.00 15.51 1.56
N LEU A 65 -24.82 16.53 1.34
CA LEU A 65 -26.29 16.41 1.28
C LEU A 65 -26.89 16.99 -0.01
N ASN A 66 -26.09 17.65 -0.82
CA ASN A 66 -26.51 18.38 -2.01
C ASN A 66 -26.38 17.64 -3.35
N LEU A 67 -26.43 16.30 -3.34
CA LEU A 67 -26.46 15.48 -4.57
C LEU A 67 -27.45 15.97 -5.64
N PRO A 68 -28.69 16.42 -5.31
CA PRO A 68 -29.67 16.82 -6.32
C PRO A 68 -29.34 18.13 -7.05
N TYR A 69 -28.48 18.98 -6.48
CA TYR A 69 -28.15 20.30 -7.01
C TYR A 69 -26.64 20.53 -7.14
N LEU A 70 -25.91 19.44 -7.38
CA LEU A 70 -24.45 19.44 -7.49
C LEU A 70 -23.97 20.34 -8.63
N ARG A 71 -23.16 21.34 -8.29
CA ARG A 71 -22.58 22.27 -9.28
C ARG A 71 -21.13 21.94 -9.53
N PHE A 72 -20.75 21.85 -10.80
CA PHE A 72 -19.34 21.72 -11.18
C PHE A 72 -18.66 23.10 -11.07
N MET A 73 -17.69 23.22 -10.16
CA MET A 73 -16.95 24.46 -9.89
C MET A 73 -15.51 24.42 -10.44
N GLY A 74 -15.11 23.31 -11.07
CA GLY A 74 -13.76 23.14 -11.62
C GLY A 74 -12.69 23.31 -10.54
N LEU A 75 -11.75 24.25 -10.76
CA LEU A 75 -10.62 24.48 -9.84
C LEU A 75 -10.88 25.52 -8.75
N GLN A 76 -12.09 26.07 -8.65
CA GLN A 76 -12.39 27.13 -7.67
C GLN A 76 -12.23 26.64 -6.22
N ASN A 77 -12.55 25.38 -5.93
CA ASN A 77 -12.34 24.78 -4.61
C ASN A 77 -10.87 24.82 -4.18
N TYR A 78 -9.96 24.49 -5.10
CA TYR A 78 -8.53 24.50 -4.85
C TYR A 78 -8.03 25.93 -4.64
N GLN A 79 -8.46 26.89 -5.46
CA GLN A 79 -8.11 28.30 -5.26
C GLN A 79 -8.58 28.82 -3.89
N ARG A 80 -9.81 28.49 -3.46
CA ARG A 80 -10.31 28.86 -2.13
C ARG A 80 -9.48 28.21 -1.02
N ALA A 81 -9.12 26.93 -1.16
CA ALA A 81 -8.30 26.22 -0.20
C ALA A 81 -6.90 26.85 -0.06
N PHE A 82 -6.20 27.09 -1.17
CA PHE A 82 -4.84 27.66 -1.13
C PHE A 82 -4.77 29.10 -0.64
N ASN A 83 -5.85 29.88 -0.78
CA ASN A 83 -5.93 31.24 -0.25
C ASN A 83 -6.39 31.29 1.22
N SER A 84 -6.85 30.18 1.79
CA SER A 84 -7.28 30.12 3.19
C SER A 84 -6.07 29.97 4.12
N PRO A 85 -5.90 30.84 5.14
CA PRO A 85 -4.87 30.66 6.17
C PRO A 85 -4.99 29.33 6.91
N ASP A 86 -6.22 28.87 7.15
CA ASP A 86 -6.50 27.63 7.89
C ASP A 86 -5.98 26.38 7.15
N PHE A 87 -5.99 26.41 5.82
CA PHE A 87 -5.42 25.33 5.00
C PHE A 87 -3.93 25.16 5.28
N TRP A 88 -3.17 26.25 5.30
CA TRP A 88 -1.73 26.22 5.55
C TRP A 88 -1.39 25.87 7.00
N VAL A 89 -2.19 26.34 7.95
CA VAL A 89 -2.04 25.96 9.37
C VAL A 89 -2.28 24.45 9.55
N SER A 90 -3.36 23.93 8.97
CA SER A 90 -3.69 22.49 9.03
C SER A 90 -2.63 21.62 8.34
N LEU A 91 -2.17 22.05 7.16
CA LEU A 91 -1.11 21.36 6.42
C LEU A 91 0.22 21.37 7.20
N GLY A 92 0.59 22.51 7.78
CA GLY A 92 1.80 22.65 8.59
C GLY A 92 1.75 21.79 9.86
N ASN A 93 0.61 21.75 10.55
CA ASN A 93 0.41 20.90 11.72
C ASN A 93 0.51 19.40 11.36
N SER A 94 -0.13 19.00 10.26
CA SER A 94 -0.08 17.61 9.77
C SER A 94 1.33 17.21 9.35
N ALA A 95 2.03 18.08 8.63
CA ALA A 95 3.42 17.85 8.23
C ALA A 95 4.36 17.78 9.44
N LYS A 96 4.23 18.71 10.40
CA LYS A 96 5.00 18.69 11.65
C LYS A 96 4.75 17.41 12.44
N TYR A 97 3.50 16.97 12.55
CA TYR A 97 3.17 15.70 13.18
C TYR A 97 3.85 14.53 12.47
N ALA A 98 3.77 14.45 11.14
CA ALA A 98 4.40 13.36 10.37
C ALA A 98 5.93 13.36 10.53
N VAL A 99 6.58 14.53 10.41
CA VAL A 99 8.03 14.67 10.51
C VAL A 99 8.56 14.34 11.90
N ILE A 100 7.77 14.53 12.96
CA ILE A 100 8.18 14.16 14.32
C ILE A 100 7.83 12.71 14.64
N SER A 101 6.58 12.30 14.35
CA SER A 101 6.09 10.96 14.72
C SER A 101 6.80 9.84 13.97
N VAL A 102 7.11 10.02 12.67
CA VAL A 102 7.73 8.97 11.86
C VAL A 102 9.16 8.64 12.35
N PRO A 103 10.08 9.60 12.52
CA PRO A 103 11.41 9.31 13.05
C PRO A 103 11.37 8.79 14.49
N VAL A 104 10.55 9.38 15.36
CA VAL A 104 10.43 8.91 16.75
C VAL A 104 9.95 7.46 16.80
N GLY A 105 8.89 7.14 16.05
CA GLY A 105 8.37 5.78 15.96
C GLY A 105 9.42 4.80 15.38
N LEU A 106 10.14 5.20 14.35
CA LEU A 106 11.19 4.39 13.73
C LEU A 106 12.37 4.16 14.69
N THR A 107 12.88 5.21 15.33
CA THR A 107 13.98 5.13 16.30
C THR A 107 13.61 4.24 17.48
N LEU A 108 12.41 4.42 18.05
CA LEU A 108 11.95 3.58 19.15
C LEU A 108 11.78 2.11 18.72
N SER A 109 11.19 1.87 17.55
CA SER A 109 11.01 0.51 17.02
C SER A 109 12.35 -0.19 16.77
N LEU A 110 13.33 0.53 16.21
CA LEU A 110 14.68 0.00 15.99
C LEU A 110 15.41 -0.25 17.30
N LEU A 111 15.33 0.68 18.27
CA LEU A 111 15.95 0.52 19.58
C LEU A 111 15.39 -0.70 20.31
N LEU A 112 14.06 -0.87 20.29
CA LEU A 112 13.39 -2.05 20.84
C LEU A 112 13.80 -3.33 20.11
N ALA A 113 13.89 -3.31 18.78
CA ALA A 113 14.33 -4.46 17.99
C ALA A 113 15.77 -4.88 18.34
N VAL A 114 16.69 -3.93 18.51
CA VAL A 114 18.08 -4.19 18.92
C VAL A 114 18.13 -4.76 20.34
N MET A 115 17.39 -4.18 21.29
CA MET A 115 17.30 -4.70 22.66
C MET A 115 16.79 -6.15 22.68
N LEU A 116 15.76 -6.45 21.90
CA LEU A 116 15.16 -7.79 21.84
C LEU A 116 16.02 -8.81 21.07
N ASN A 117 17.03 -8.36 20.34
CA ASN A 117 17.96 -9.23 19.61
C ASN A 117 19.11 -9.75 20.51
N GLN A 118 19.35 -9.13 21.66
CA GLN A 118 20.37 -9.58 22.60
C GLN A 118 19.87 -10.77 23.45
N PRO A 119 20.77 -11.65 23.94
CA PRO A 119 20.42 -12.73 24.87
C PRO A 119 20.15 -12.17 26.28
N ILE A 120 19.07 -11.42 26.42
CA ILE A 120 18.58 -10.88 27.70
C ILE A 120 17.59 -11.86 28.35
N ALA A 121 17.71 -12.05 29.66
CA ALA A 121 16.75 -12.80 30.46
C ALA A 121 15.41 -12.04 30.51
N GLY A 122 14.28 -12.72 30.22
CA GLY A 122 12.94 -12.11 30.19
C GLY A 122 12.43 -11.70 28.79
N ARG A 123 13.11 -12.13 27.71
CA ARG A 123 12.75 -11.85 26.31
C ARG A 123 11.29 -12.15 25.96
N ASP A 124 10.74 -13.25 26.47
CA ASP A 124 9.37 -13.68 26.17
C ASP A 124 8.32 -12.76 26.81
N LEU A 125 8.55 -12.30 28.05
CA LEU A 125 7.66 -11.35 28.72
C LEU A 125 7.65 -9.99 28.00
N PHE A 126 8.82 -9.49 27.60
CA PHE A 126 8.93 -8.25 26.83
C PHE A 126 8.24 -8.34 25.46
N ARG A 127 8.37 -9.48 24.77
CA ARG A 127 7.68 -9.71 23.49
C ARG A 127 6.16 -9.64 23.68
N VAL A 128 5.62 -10.27 24.72
CA VAL A 128 4.18 -10.21 25.02
C VAL A 128 3.72 -8.77 25.30
N LEU A 129 4.41 -8.05 26.18
CA LEU A 129 4.06 -6.67 26.52
C LEU A 129 4.11 -5.71 25.33
N TYR A 130 5.07 -5.89 24.41
CA TYR A 130 5.16 -5.12 23.18
C TYR A 130 4.00 -5.39 22.21
N TYR A 131 3.54 -6.64 22.11
CA TYR A 131 2.46 -7.00 21.19
C TYR A 131 1.06 -6.66 21.71
N ILE A 132 0.85 -6.62 23.03
CA ILE A 132 -0.46 -6.27 23.63
C ILE A 132 -1.08 -5.00 23.03
N PRO A 133 -0.41 -3.84 22.97
CA PRO A 133 -1.02 -2.62 22.44
C PRO A 133 -1.38 -2.72 20.95
N SER A 134 -0.67 -3.53 20.17
CA SER A 134 -0.98 -3.72 18.74
C SER A 134 -2.25 -4.54 18.49
N ILE A 135 -2.68 -5.32 19.49
CA ILE A 135 -3.88 -6.17 19.42
C ILE A 135 -5.10 -5.41 19.97
N LEU A 136 -4.89 -4.39 20.81
CA LEU A 136 -5.97 -3.57 21.34
C LEU A 136 -6.65 -2.77 20.21
N PRO A 137 -8.00 -2.81 20.11
CA PRO A 137 -8.72 -1.94 19.21
C PRO A 137 -8.41 -0.47 19.50
N ILE A 138 -8.18 0.33 18.46
CA ILE A 138 -7.90 1.77 18.56
C ILE A 138 -8.95 2.49 19.42
N ALA A 139 -10.22 2.07 19.34
CA ALA A 139 -11.31 2.61 20.16
C ALA A 139 -11.10 2.40 21.67
N GLY A 140 -10.55 1.26 22.08
CA GLY A 140 -10.23 0.96 23.48
C GLY A 140 -9.04 1.77 23.98
N ALA A 141 -8.03 1.94 23.13
CA ALA A 141 -6.87 2.76 23.45
C ALA A 141 -7.25 4.25 23.60
N ALA A 142 -8.09 4.78 22.71
CA ALA A 142 -8.58 6.16 22.79
C ALA A 142 -9.33 6.46 24.10
N ARG A 143 -10.10 5.49 24.62
CA ARG A 143 -10.78 5.60 25.93
C ARG A 143 -9.83 5.53 27.12
N ALA A 144 -8.67 4.89 26.98
CA ALA A 144 -7.66 4.87 28.04
C ALA A 144 -6.90 6.20 28.18
N TRP A 145 -6.96 7.07 27.16
CA TRP A 145 -6.31 8.37 27.13
C TRP A 145 -7.26 9.57 27.41
N SER A 146 -8.56 9.33 27.66
CA SER A 146 -9.52 10.35 28.11
C SER A 146 -9.65 10.37 29.62
#